data_AF-A0A8T5MF15-F1
#
_entry.id   AF-A0A8T5MF15-F1
#
_cell.length_a   1.000
_cell.length_b   1.000
_cell.length_c   1.000
_cell.angle_alpha   90.00
_cell.angle_beta   90.00
_cell.angle_gamma   90.00
#
_symmetry.space_group_name_H-M   'P 1'
#
loop_
_entity.id
_entity.type
_entity.pdbx_description
1 polymer ?
#
loop_
_entity_poly.entity_id
_entity_poly.type
_entity_poly.pdbx_seq_one_letter_code
_entity_poly.pdbx_strand_id
1 'polypeptide(L)'
;MEKRLAFLGILFVFAIATLSLVSAAVNQTTETDKVEAAYSCLNKKVQGNCAALSTEEKIFSLLSIGQCRSEVLSGSTDDGCWSSSTSSSCKLKTTAEAILALKNSNAGTQVQEAEDWLLSQNRKPSELTWYLQVETPGASTCTVAYSGLSSYSFNILEDKTLSGNPGPGLSA
;
A
#
# COMPACT_ATOMS: atom_id res chain seq x y z
N MET A 1 -4.23 23.75 -70.07
CA MET A 1 -3.57 22.56 -69.48
C MET A 1 -3.01 22.87 -68.09
N GLU A 2 -2.37 24.03 -67.90
CA GLU A 2 -1.76 24.48 -66.63
C GLU A 2 -2.71 24.55 -65.42
N LYS A 3 -3.95 25.06 -65.60
CA LYS A 3 -4.94 25.11 -64.50
C LYS A 3 -5.38 23.74 -63.98
N ARG A 4 -5.28 22.68 -64.81
CA ARG A 4 -5.61 21.29 -64.42
C ARG A 4 -4.48 20.62 -63.66
N LEU A 5 -3.22 20.93 -64.00
CA LEU A 5 -2.05 20.47 -63.24
C LEU A 5 -1.99 21.12 -61.85
N ALA A 6 -2.29 22.41 -61.75
CA ALA A 6 -2.35 23.10 -60.45
C ALA A 6 -3.43 22.52 -59.53
N PHE A 7 -4.61 22.18 -60.08
CA PHE A 7 -5.71 21.59 -59.31
C PHE A 7 -5.37 20.17 -58.81
N LEU A 8 -4.73 19.35 -59.65
CA LEU A 8 -4.26 18.01 -59.26
C LEU A 8 -3.15 18.08 -58.20
N GLY A 9 -2.24 19.06 -58.29
CA GLY A 9 -1.21 19.29 -57.28
C GLY A 9 -1.78 19.67 -55.91
N ILE A 10 -2.75 20.58 -55.88
CA ILE A 10 -3.43 20.97 -54.63
C ILE A 10 -4.17 19.79 -54.00
N LEU A 11 -4.83 18.96 -54.82
CA LEU A 11 -5.59 17.80 -54.36
C LEU A 11 -4.65 16.70 -53.79
N PHE A 12 -3.46 16.56 -54.38
CA PHE A 12 -2.42 15.65 -53.87
C PHE A 12 -1.81 16.13 -52.54
N VAL A 13 -1.56 17.43 -52.39
CA VAL A 13 -1.11 18.03 -51.13
C VAL A 13 -2.18 17.90 -50.03
N PHE A 14 -3.45 18.07 -50.37
CA PHE A 14 -4.56 17.90 -49.42
C PHE A 14 -4.73 16.42 -49.01
N ALA A 15 -4.57 15.48 -49.95
CA ALA A 15 -4.58 14.05 -49.64
C ALA A 15 -3.44 13.67 -48.68
N ILE A 16 -2.21 14.14 -48.93
CA ILE A 16 -1.06 13.88 -48.05
C ILE A 16 -1.28 14.51 -46.66
N ALA A 17 -1.83 15.73 -46.60
CA ALA A 17 -2.13 16.41 -45.33
C ALA A 17 -3.18 15.65 -44.50
N THR A 18 -4.17 15.01 -45.13
CA THR A 18 -5.14 14.17 -44.41
C THR A 18 -4.57 12.83 -43.94
N LEU A 19 -3.55 12.27 -44.62
CA LEU A 19 -2.86 11.05 -44.14
C LEU A 19 -1.99 11.31 -42.90
N SER A 20 -1.43 12.52 -42.74
CA SER A 20 -0.64 12.87 -41.55
C SER A 20 -1.47 13.04 -40.27
N LEU A 21 -2.79 13.21 -40.38
CA LEU A 21 -3.70 13.37 -39.22
C LEU A 21 -4.17 12.03 -38.62
N VAL A 22 -4.00 10.91 -39.33
CA VAL A 22 -4.45 9.58 -38.85
C VAL A 22 -3.37 8.88 -38.00
N SER A 23 -2.10 9.29 -38.10
CA SER A 23 -0.97 8.61 -37.45
C SER A 23 -0.62 9.13 -36.04
N ALA A 24 -1.40 10.06 -35.49
CA ALA A 24 -1.13 10.69 -34.20
C ALA A 24 -2.08 10.23 -33.08
N ALA A 25 -2.69 9.05 -33.19
CA ALA A 25 -3.21 8.33 -32.03
C ALA A 25 -2.02 7.77 -31.23
N VAL A 26 -1.34 8.67 -30.52
CA VAL A 26 -0.41 8.33 -29.44
C VAL A 26 -1.18 7.41 -28.49
N ASN A 27 -0.64 6.21 -28.30
CA ASN A 27 -1.11 5.18 -27.39
C ASN A 27 -1.07 5.75 -25.96
N GLN A 28 -2.06 6.55 -25.57
CA GLN A 28 -2.22 7.04 -24.20
C GLN A 28 -2.80 5.88 -23.39
N THR A 29 -1.90 4.96 -23.01
CA THR A 29 -2.20 3.96 -21.99
C THR A 29 -2.49 4.71 -20.71
N THR A 30 -3.74 4.65 -20.26
CA THR A 30 -4.16 5.26 -19.01
C THR A 30 -3.48 4.56 -17.84
N GLU A 31 -3.41 5.20 -16.68
CA GLU A 31 -2.91 4.53 -15.47
C GLU A 31 -3.73 3.26 -15.15
N THR A 32 -5.04 3.27 -15.45
CA THR A 32 -5.90 2.08 -15.34
C THR A 32 -5.42 0.93 -16.21
N ASP A 33 -5.08 1.18 -17.48
CA ASP A 33 -4.59 0.13 -18.39
C ASP A 33 -3.27 -0.50 -17.91
N LYS A 34 -2.39 0.31 -17.30
CA LYS A 34 -1.14 -0.19 -16.70
C LYS A 34 -1.40 -1.08 -15.48
N VAL A 35 -2.35 -0.68 -14.64
CA VAL A 35 -2.76 -1.45 -13.46
C VAL A 35 -3.38 -2.79 -13.88
N GLU A 36 -4.27 -2.80 -14.86
CA GLU A 36 -4.86 -4.02 -15.40
C GLU A 36 -3.81 -4.96 -16.00
N ALA A 37 -2.85 -4.41 -16.75
CA ALA A 37 -1.73 -5.18 -17.30
C ALA A 37 -0.86 -5.80 -16.18
N ALA A 38 -0.63 -5.08 -15.08
CA ALA A 38 0.11 -5.59 -13.92
C ALA A 38 -0.65 -6.74 -13.23
N TYR A 39 -1.96 -6.60 -13.00
CA TYR A 39 -2.79 -7.67 -12.44
C TYR A 39 -2.85 -8.89 -13.37
N SER A 40 -2.95 -8.69 -14.69
CA SER A 40 -2.90 -9.78 -15.68
C SER A 40 -1.57 -10.52 -15.65
N CYS A 41 -0.46 -9.78 -15.55
CA CYS A 41 0.88 -10.34 -15.41
C CYS A 41 1.01 -11.18 -14.13
N LEU A 42 0.56 -10.63 -12.99
CA LEU A 42 0.58 -11.33 -11.71
C LEU A 42 -0.28 -12.60 -11.75
N ASN A 43 -1.51 -12.50 -12.28
CA ASN A 43 -2.41 -13.64 -12.43
C ASN A 43 -1.76 -14.79 -13.23
N LYS A 44 -1.10 -14.47 -14.35
CA LYS A 44 -0.39 -15.48 -15.17
C LYS A 44 0.77 -16.15 -14.43
N LYS A 45 1.47 -15.44 -13.55
CA LYS A 45 2.59 -16.00 -12.76
C LYS A 45 2.12 -16.91 -11.62
N VAL A 46 0.96 -16.62 -11.06
CA VAL A 46 0.44 -17.31 -9.86
C VAL A 46 -0.46 -18.48 -10.22
N GLN A 47 -1.19 -18.40 -11.33
CA GLN A 47 -2.21 -19.38 -11.72
C GLN A 47 -1.64 -20.80 -11.75
N GLY A 48 -2.21 -21.67 -10.91
CA GLY A 48 -1.80 -23.08 -10.79
C GLY A 48 -0.45 -23.31 -10.09
N ASN A 49 0.18 -22.26 -9.55
CA ASN A 49 1.53 -22.32 -8.97
C ASN A 49 1.59 -21.87 -7.49
N CYS A 50 0.44 -21.70 -6.84
CA CYS A 50 0.35 -21.23 -5.45
C CYS A 50 1.20 -22.04 -4.46
N ALA A 51 1.29 -23.36 -4.63
CA ALA A 51 2.08 -24.22 -3.73
C ALA A 51 3.59 -23.89 -3.72
N ALA A 52 4.14 -23.48 -4.86
CA ALA A 52 5.57 -23.18 -5.03
C ALA A 52 5.96 -21.78 -4.52
N LEU A 53 4.98 -20.93 -4.23
CA LEU A 53 5.20 -19.58 -3.73
C LEU A 53 5.62 -19.59 -2.25
N SER A 54 6.39 -18.59 -1.84
CA SER A 54 6.65 -18.32 -0.43
C SER A 54 5.37 -17.89 0.31
N THR A 55 5.38 -17.94 1.64
CA THR A 55 4.24 -17.51 2.47
C THR A 55 3.79 -16.08 2.14
N GLU A 56 4.73 -15.16 1.99
CA GLU A 56 4.45 -13.76 1.66
C GLU A 56 3.84 -13.62 0.25
N GLU A 57 4.40 -14.32 -0.74
CA GLU A 57 3.84 -14.33 -2.10
C GLU A 57 2.44 -14.93 -2.16
N LYS A 58 2.15 -15.98 -1.37
CA LYS A 58 0.79 -16.56 -1.24
C LYS A 58 -0.18 -15.53 -0.67
N ILE A 59 0.20 -14.85 0.41
CA ILE A 59 -0.62 -13.82 1.06
C ILE A 59 -0.89 -12.65 0.11
N PHE A 60 0.13 -12.12 -0.56
CA PHE A 60 -0.05 -11.03 -1.50
C PHE A 60 -0.82 -11.44 -2.75
N SER A 61 -0.67 -12.67 -3.22
CA SER A 61 -1.48 -13.21 -4.31
C SER A 61 -2.96 -13.27 -3.93
N LEU A 62 -3.27 -13.68 -2.69
CA LEU A 62 -4.64 -13.66 -2.17
C LEU A 62 -5.18 -12.24 -2.06
N LEU A 63 -4.40 -11.33 -1.50
CA LEU A 63 -4.80 -9.93 -1.32
C LEU A 63 -5.03 -9.21 -2.65
N SER A 64 -4.18 -9.48 -3.64
CA SER A 64 -4.16 -8.72 -4.89
C SER A 64 -5.09 -9.28 -5.97
N ILE A 65 -5.13 -10.62 -6.12
CA ILE A 65 -5.86 -11.29 -7.20
C ILE A 65 -6.79 -12.42 -6.73
N GLY A 66 -6.96 -12.58 -5.41
CA GLY A 66 -7.87 -13.58 -4.84
C GLY A 66 -7.42 -15.04 -4.96
N GLN A 67 -6.17 -15.30 -5.35
CA GLN A 67 -5.64 -16.66 -5.52
C GLN A 67 -4.89 -17.16 -4.29
N CYS A 68 -4.62 -18.47 -4.22
CA CYS A 68 -3.84 -19.11 -3.15
C CYS A 68 -4.50 -19.16 -1.76
N ARG A 69 -5.83 -18.99 -1.68
CA ARG A 69 -6.57 -19.02 -0.40
C ARG A 69 -6.31 -20.28 0.42
N SER A 70 -6.37 -21.45 -0.22
CA SER A 70 -6.12 -22.75 0.43
C SER A 70 -4.73 -22.83 1.03
N GLU A 71 -3.72 -22.35 0.30
CA GLU A 71 -2.32 -22.41 0.68
C GLU A 71 -1.99 -21.42 1.79
N VAL A 72 -2.66 -20.26 1.81
CA VAL A 72 -2.60 -19.33 2.94
C VAL A 72 -3.23 -19.97 4.17
N LEU A 73 -4.44 -20.54 4.05
CA LEU A 73 -5.14 -21.21 5.17
C LEU A 73 -4.34 -22.37 5.76
N SER A 74 -3.80 -23.26 4.92
CA SER A 74 -3.00 -24.39 5.39
C SER A 74 -1.61 -23.99 5.89
N GLY A 75 -1.21 -22.73 5.69
CA GLY A 75 0.09 -22.21 6.09
C GLY A 75 0.14 -21.70 7.53
N SER A 76 -0.99 -21.68 8.25
CA SER A 76 -1.00 -21.32 9.67
C SER A 76 -0.34 -22.42 10.50
N THR A 77 0.28 -22.02 11.60
CA THR A 77 0.73 -22.94 12.65
C THR A 77 -0.44 -23.37 13.54
N ASP A 78 -0.19 -24.34 14.43
CA ASP A 78 -1.16 -24.77 15.45
C ASP A 78 -1.51 -23.64 16.44
N ASP A 79 -0.65 -22.62 16.57
CA ASP A 79 -0.90 -21.42 17.37
C ASP A 79 -1.78 -20.39 16.65
N GLY A 80 -2.30 -20.72 15.46
CA GLY A 80 -3.18 -19.84 14.69
C GLY A 80 -2.46 -18.68 13.99
N CYS A 81 -1.16 -18.77 13.74
CA CYS A 81 -0.37 -17.65 13.20
C CYS A 81 0.53 -18.06 12.04
N TRP A 82 1.12 -17.07 11.35
CA TRP A 82 2.00 -17.32 10.20
C TRP A 82 3.44 -16.96 10.51
N SER A 83 4.34 -17.81 10.01
CA SER A 83 5.78 -17.60 10.10
C SER A 83 6.32 -16.94 8.82
N SER A 84 7.52 -16.37 8.90
CA SER A 84 8.24 -15.93 7.69
C SER A 84 8.78 -17.12 6.92
N SER A 85 9.13 -16.91 5.65
CA SER A 85 9.82 -17.92 4.82
C SER A 85 11.15 -18.41 5.40
N THR A 86 11.71 -17.68 6.38
CA THR A 86 13.04 -17.89 6.96
C THR A 86 13.03 -18.40 8.41
N SER A 87 11.87 -18.54 9.04
CA SER A 87 11.78 -19.04 10.42
C SER A 87 10.46 -19.75 10.66
N SER A 88 10.46 -20.78 11.51
CA SER A 88 9.23 -21.47 11.95
C SER A 88 8.45 -20.72 13.03
N SER A 89 9.01 -19.63 13.57
CA SER A 89 8.36 -18.81 14.59
C SER A 89 7.37 -17.83 13.97
N CYS A 90 6.20 -17.67 14.59
CA CYS A 90 5.20 -16.71 14.13
C CYS A 90 5.70 -15.27 14.12
N LYS A 91 5.27 -14.52 13.11
CA LYS A 91 5.65 -13.11 12.90
C LYS A 91 4.41 -12.23 12.88
N LEU A 92 4.47 -11.14 13.64
CA LEU A 92 3.41 -10.14 13.74
C LEU A 92 2.97 -9.62 12.37
N LYS A 93 3.92 -9.11 11.57
CA LYS A 93 3.67 -8.56 10.24
C LYS A 93 2.99 -9.60 9.33
N THR A 94 3.61 -10.77 9.17
CA THR A 94 3.10 -11.83 8.28
C THR A 94 1.72 -12.32 8.72
N THR A 95 1.48 -12.45 10.03
CA THR A 95 0.17 -12.84 10.57
C THR A 95 -0.89 -11.77 10.29
N ALA A 96 -0.57 -10.49 10.48
CA ALA A 96 -1.48 -9.39 10.17
C ALA A 96 -1.83 -9.32 8.67
N GLU A 97 -0.84 -9.51 7.79
CA GLU A 97 -1.05 -9.56 6.33
C GLU A 97 -1.92 -10.76 5.93
N ALA A 98 -1.71 -11.93 6.54
CA ALA A 98 -2.53 -13.12 6.32
C ALA A 98 -3.98 -12.89 6.75
N ILE A 99 -4.20 -12.30 7.94
CA ILE A 99 -5.54 -11.91 8.42
C ILE A 99 -6.22 -10.99 7.41
N LEU A 100 -5.53 -9.95 6.94
CA LEU A 100 -6.08 -9.00 5.97
C LEU A 100 -6.51 -9.68 4.66
N ALA A 101 -5.65 -10.56 4.12
CA ALA A 101 -5.94 -11.29 2.89
C ALA A 101 -7.10 -12.29 3.06
N LEU A 102 -7.17 -12.98 4.20
CA LEU A 102 -8.18 -13.99 4.51
C LEU A 102 -9.55 -13.38 4.83
N LYS A 103 -9.58 -12.22 5.51
CA LYS A 103 -10.80 -11.49 5.84
C LYS A 103 -11.54 -11.04 4.57
N ASN A 104 -10.79 -10.56 3.58
CA ASN A 104 -11.33 -10.17 2.27
C ASN A 104 -11.82 -11.37 1.42
N SER A 105 -11.55 -12.60 1.85
CA SER A 105 -11.94 -13.84 1.16
C SER A 105 -12.85 -14.76 1.98
N ASN A 106 -13.57 -14.21 2.98
CA ASN A 106 -14.57 -14.91 3.81
C ASN A 106 -14.00 -16.17 4.51
N ALA A 107 -12.83 -16.08 5.13
CA ALA A 107 -12.11 -17.23 5.68
C ALA A 107 -12.58 -17.76 7.07
N GLY A 108 -13.68 -17.28 7.65
CA GLY A 108 -14.29 -17.94 8.81
C GLY A 108 -13.42 -18.01 10.07
N THR A 109 -13.45 -19.14 10.78
CA THR A 109 -12.93 -19.31 12.16
C THR A 109 -11.40 -19.25 12.29
N GLN A 110 -10.63 -19.64 11.27
CA GLN A 110 -9.16 -19.51 11.32
C GLN A 110 -8.69 -18.05 11.42
N VAL A 111 -9.48 -17.11 10.89
CA VAL A 111 -9.18 -15.67 11.04
C VAL A 111 -9.31 -15.25 12.50
N GLN A 112 -10.26 -15.83 13.24
CA GLN A 112 -10.48 -15.50 14.65
C GLN A 112 -9.30 -15.95 15.52
N GLU A 113 -8.81 -17.17 15.33
CA GLU A 113 -7.64 -17.69 16.06
C GLU A 113 -6.40 -16.82 15.84
N ALA A 114 -6.22 -16.36 14.61
CA ALA A 114 -5.13 -15.45 14.24
C ALA A 114 -5.29 -14.05 14.82
N GLU A 115 -6.51 -13.50 14.83
CA GLU A 115 -6.83 -12.22 15.47
C GLU A 115 -6.58 -12.31 16.99
N ASP A 116 -6.99 -13.40 17.64
CA ASP A 116 -6.75 -13.65 19.06
C ASP A 116 -5.24 -13.77 19.36
N TRP A 117 -4.50 -14.51 18.53
CA TRP A 117 -3.04 -14.59 18.64
C TRP A 117 -2.40 -13.21 18.52
N LEU A 118 -2.81 -12.41 17.52
CA LEU A 118 -2.29 -11.07 17.28
C LEU A 118 -2.53 -10.14 18.48
N LEU A 119 -3.73 -10.17 19.06
CA LEU A 119 -4.11 -9.38 20.24
C LEU A 119 -3.36 -9.83 21.51
N SER A 120 -2.99 -11.11 21.62
CA SER A 120 -2.20 -11.62 22.73
C SER A 120 -0.74 -11.14 22.72
N GLN A 121 -0.25 -10.63 21.58
CA GLN A 121 1.12 -10.13 21.43
C GLN A 121 1.29 -8.77 22.12
N ASN A 122 1.34 -8.76 23.45
CA ASN A 122 1.60 -7.55 24.22
C ASN A 122 3.07 -7.13 24.06
N ARG A 123 3.33 -6.23 23.10
CA ARG A 123 4.67 -5.68 22.84
C ARG A 123 4.62 -4.17 22.80
N LYS A 124 5.65 -3.54 23.37
CA LYS A 124 5.92 -2.13 23.10
C LYS A 124 6.47 -2.03 21.67
N PRO A 125 5.79 -1.33 20.74
CA PRO A 125 6.30 -1.20 19.39
C PRO A 125 7.59 -0.37 19.42
N SER A 126 8.69 -0.94 18.93
CA SER A 126 9.99 -0.28 18.85
C SER A 126 10.19 0.50 17.53
N GLU A 127 9.34 0.25 16.53
CA GLU A 127 9.47 0.78 15.17
C GLU A 127 8.34 1.75 14.80
N LEU A 128 7.45 2.10 15.74
CA LEU A 128 6.40 3.07 15.51
C LEU A 128 6.81 4.41 16.13
N THR A 129 7.13 5.36 15.26
CA THR A 129 7.21 6.77 15.65
C THR A 129 5.81 7.36 15.58
N TRP A 130 5.24 7.65 16.74
CA TRP A 130 3.98 8.38 16.84
C TRP A 130 4.27 9.87 16.71
N TYR A 131 3.69 10.51 15.69
CA TYR A 131 3.74 11.95 15.53
C TYR A 131 2.46 12.57 16.11
N LEU A 132 2.63 13.52 17.02
CA LEU A 132 1.54 14.35 17.51
C LEU A 132 1.70 15.75 16.88
N GLN A 133 0.76 16.12 16.01
CA GLN A 133 0.72 17.47 15.45
C GLN A 133 -0.21 18.34 16.30
N VAL A 134 0.32 19.47 16.79
CA VAL A 134 -0.45 20.49 17.51
C VAL A 134 -0.33 21.80 16.73
N GLU A 135 -1.45 22.37 16.33
CA GLU A 135 -1.49 23.64 15.62
C GLU A 135 -2.16 24.72 16.46
N THR A 136 -1.44 25.82 16.68
CA THR A 136 -1.92 26.99 17.41
C THR A 136 -1.86 28.22 16.51
N PRO A 137 -2.81 29.17 16.63
CA PRO A 137 -2.85 30.36 15.79
C PRO A 137 -1.66 31.31 16.00
N GLY A 138 -1.03 31.29 17.17
CA GLY A 138 0.17 32.06 17.52
C GLY A 138 1.02 31.35 18.56
N ALA A 139 1.98 32.05 19.18
CA ALA A 139 2.75 31.49 20.29
C ALA A 139 1.82 31.00 21.41
N SER A 140 2.14 29.85 22.01
CA SER A 140 1.28 29.17 22.98
C SER A 140 2.08 28.36 23.98
N THR A 141 1.56 28.27 25.20
CA THR A 141 2.09 27.38 26.24
C THR A 141 1.22 26.13 26.31
N CYS A 142 1.85 24.96 26.24
CA CYS A 142 1.19 23.67 26.25
C CYS A 142 1.63 22.85 27.47
N THR A 143 0.74 22.00 27.96
CA THR A 143 1.02 21.07 29.05
C THR A 143 0.62 19.65 28.65
N VAL A 144 1.52 18.70 28.83
CA VAL A 144 1.29 17.27 28.58
C VAL A 144 1.34 16.53 29.91
N ALA A 145 0.33 15.70 30.15
CA ALA A 145 0.26 14.82 31.31
C ALA A 145 0.44 13.37 30.86
N TYR A 146 1.39 12.68 31.49
CA TYR A 146 1.59 11.25 31.29
C TYR A 146 1.03 10.49 32.50
N SER A 147 0.33 9.39 32.24
CA SER A 147 -0.20 8.55 33.33
C SER A 147 0.93 8.07 34.23
N GLY A 148 0.83 8.36 35.53
CA GLY A 148 1.83 7.99 36.53
C GLY A 148 3.06 8.90 36.61
N LEU A 149 3.11 10.02 35.86
CA LEU A 149 4.18 11.02 35.94
C LEU A 149 3.61 12.43 36.16
N SER A 150 4.48 13.36 36.51
CA SER A 150 4.18 14.79 36.58
C SER A 150 3.83 15.36 35.20
N SER A 151 3.09 16.47 35.18
CA SER A 151 2.84 17.22 33.95
C SER A 151 4.08 17.97 33.49
N TYR A 152 4.30 18.02 32.17
CA TYR A 152 5.41 18.71 31.52
C TYR A 152 4.87 19.89 30.71
N SER A 153 5.52 21.05 30.81
CA SER A 153 5.14 22.23 30.04
C SER A 153 6.21 22.59 29.03
N PHE A 154 5.77 23.00 27.85
CA PHE A 154 6.61 23.48 26.76
C PHE A 154 5.91 24.62 26.03
N ASN A 155 6.65 25.38 25.24
CA ASN A 155 6.10 26.48 24.45
C ASN A 155 6.26 26.19 22.96
N ILE A 156 5.22 26.55 22.22
CA ILE A 156 5.23 26.71 20.77
C ILE A 156 5.51 28.19 20.52
N LEU A 157 6.62 28.52 19.88
CA LEU A 157 7.01 29.89 19.57
C LEU A 157 6.26 30.40 18.32
N GLU A 158 6.39 31.69 18.01
CA GLU A 158 5.72 32.30 16.84
C GLU A 158 6.16 31.66 15.51
N ASP A 159 7.42 31.25 15.41
CA ASP A 159 7.99 30.53 14.26
C ASP A 159 7.65 29.03 14.26
N LYS A 160 6.74 28.60 15.16
CA LYS A 160 6.30 27.22 15.37
C LYS A 160 7.39 26.27 15.88
N THR A 161 8.55 26.78 16.27
CA THR A 161 9.55 25.95 16.96
C THR A 161 9.10 25.64 18.39
N LEU A 162 9.56 24.50 18.90
CA LEU A 162 9.28 24.06 20.25
C LEU A 162 10.42 24.49 21.18
N SER A 163 10.07 24.97 22.37
CA SER A 163 11.03 25.26 23.44
C SER A 163 10.59 24.70 24.78
N GLY A 164 11.54 24.23 25.59
CA GLY A 164 11.28 23.53 26.85
C GLY A 164 11.36 22.02 26.72
N ASN A 165 10.76 21.30 27.67
CA ASN A 165 10.81 19.85 27.72
C ASN A 165 9.37 19.29 27.76
N PRO A 166 8.86 18.70 26.67
CA PRO A 166 7.52 18.14 26.62
C PRO A 166 7.39 16.81 27.38
N GLY A 167 8.49 16.26 27.91
CA GLY A 167 8.51 15.02 28.69
C GLY A 167 9.00 13.80 27.89
N PRO A 168 9.01 12.61 28.52
CA PRO A 168 9.51 11.40 27.89
C PRO A 168 8.59 10.95 26.74
N GLY A 169 9.15 10.82 25.54
CA GLY A 169 8.43 10.31 24.36
C GLY A 169 7.94 11.39 23.38
N LEU A 170 8.21 12.66 23.65
CA LEU A 170 8.09 13.75 22.69
C LEU A 170 9.44 14.47 22.60
N SER A 171 9.94 14.68 21.39
CA SER A 171 11.13 15.51 21.15
C SER A 171 10.70 16.82 20.50
N ALA A 172 11.25 17.91 21.02
CA ALA A 172 11.20 19.23 20.38
C ALA A 172 12.10 19.28 19.14
#